data_AF-A0A839EQB2-F1
#
_entry.id   AF-A0A839EQB2-F1
#
_cell.length_a   1.000
_cell.length_b   1.000
_cell.length_c   1.000
_cell.angle_alpha   90.00
_cell.angle_beta   90.00
_cell.angle_gamma   90.00
#
_symmetry.space_group_name_H-M   'P 1'
#
loop_
_entity.id
_entity.type
_entity.pdbx_description
1 polymer ?
#
loop_
_entity_poly.entity_id
_entity_poly.type
_entity_poly.pdbx_seq_one_letter_code
_entity_poly.pdbx_strand_id
1 'polypeptide(L)'
;MSILTMLAQHADVTMHHLSVAGSMVSDAALHGKQAIHHAGNDLVVLAQSGGGDISVEEFKQKLQNVQQEEQLGWLTSIGKYFIGIFQKGGEVFAGFVTGIIPTLVVLMTAFYALTELVGEERVHGIARGAGRIALTRYTVLPLLSVFFLTNPMAYTFGSFLEEKHKPAFYDAAVSYVHPPLGLFPHINPGEYFVWGGILVALLELEKKGVVPAGYHIRVAIWYAIVGLVVILLKGMLTERITAIMAKRQGVEL
;
A
#
# COMPACT_ATOMS: atom_id res chain seq x y z
N MET A 1 17.99 33.31 -26.13
CA MET A 1 17.03 33.59 -25.04
C MET A 1 17.72 33.27 -23.72
N SER A 2 17.62 34.16 -22.73
CA SER A 2 18.30 34.00 -21.44
C SER A 2 17.50 33.07 -20.52
N ILE A 3 18.18 32.40 -19.58
CA ILE A 3 17.57 31.50 -18.58
C ILE A 3 16.49 32.24 -17.75
N LEU A 4 16.66 33.55 -17.56
CA LEU A 4 15.66 34.43 -16.93
C LEU A 4 14.33 34.51 -17.72
N THR A 5 14.37 34.38 -19.04
CA THR A 5 13.19 34.47 -19.91
C THR A 5 12.37 33.17 -19.89
N MET A 6 13.01 32.00 -19.74
CA MET A 6 12.31 30.72 -19.60
C MET A 6 11.67 30.55 -18.22
N LEU A 7 12.32 31.04 -17.15
CA LEU A 7 11.75 31.02 -15.80
C LEU A 7 10.54 31.96 -15.68
N ALA A 8 10.56 33.12 -16.34
CA ALA A 8 9.41 34.01 -16.40
C ALA A 8 8.21 33.39 -17.14
N GLN A 9 8.45 32.69 -18.26
CA GLN A 9 7.38 31.98 -18.97
C GLN A 9 6.78 30.82 -18.15
N HIS A 10 7.58 30.12 -17.34
CA HIS A 10 7.06 29.06 -16.46
C HIS A 10 6.30 29.63 -15.25
N ALA A 11 6.71 30.80 -14.72
CA ALA A 11 5.98 31.48 -13.67
C ALA A 11 4.61 32.00 -14.16
N ASP A 12 4.55 32.57 -15.37
CA ASP A 12 3.30 33.03 -15.98
C ASP A 12 2.34 31.89 -16.29
N VAL A 13 2.82 30.75 -16.80
CA VAL A 13 1.99 29.56 -17.05
C VAL A 13 1.46 28.99 -15.73
N THR A 14 2.27 28.94 -14.68
CA THR A 14 1.84 28.44 -13.36
C THR A 14 0.82 29.38 -12.70
N MET A 15 1.00 30.70 -12.84
CA MET A 15 0.04 31.71 -12.36
C MET A 15 -1.26 31.70 -13.16
N HIS A 16 -1.20 31.44 -14.47
CA HIS A 16 -2.37 31.28 -15.33
C HIS A 16 -3.17 30.00 -14.99
N HIS A 17 -2.50 28.91 -14.60
CA HIS A 17 -3.20 27.70 -14.13
C HIS A 17 -3.80 27.88 -12.73
N LEU A 18 -3.15 28.64 -11.85
CA LEU A 18 -3.72 28.96 -10.52
C LEU A 18 -4.91 29.92 -10.62
N SER A 19 -4.86 30.91 -11.51
CA SER A 19 -5.97 31.86 -11.71
C SER A 19 -7.18 31.19 -12.35
N VAL A 20 -6.97 30.27 -13.30
CA VAL A 20 -8.05 29.46 -13.91
C VAL A 20 -8.64 28.47 -12.90
N ALA A 21 -7.83 27.84 -12.04
CA ALA A 21 -8.34 26.98 -10.98
C ALA A 21 -9.14 27.78 -9.92
N GLY A 22 -8.66 28.96 -9.55
CA GLY A 22 -9.36 29.86 -8.62
C GLY A 22 -10.66 30.42 -9.20
N SER A 23 -10.68 30.78 -10.49
CA SER A 23 -11.89 31.25 -11.17
C SER A 23 -12.91 30.13 -11.33
N MET A 24 -12.49 28.90 -11.63
CA MET A 24 -13.40 27.75 -11.72
C MET A 24 -14.03 27.37 -10.37
N VAL A 25 -13.28 27.48 -9.27
CA VAL A 25 -13.82 27.23 -7.92
C VAL A 25 -14.78 28.35 -7.50
N SER A 26 -14.48 29.60 -7.84
CA SER A 26 -15.37 30.74 -7.57
C SER A 26 -16.64 30.71 -8.43
N ASP A 27 -16.54 30.34 -9.71
CA ASP A 27 -17.70 30.17 -10.60
C ASP A 27 -18.58 29.00 -10.15
N ALA A 28 -17.98 27.87 -9.77
CA ALA A 28 -18.74 26.74 -9.23
C ALA A 28 -19.47 27.09 -7.91
N ALA A 29 -18.87 27.91 -7.06
CA ALA A 29 -19.49 28.38 -5.82
C ALA A 29 -20.60 29.43 -6.05
N LEU A 30 -20.42 30.36 -7.00
CA LEU A 30 -21.40 31.39 -7.36
C LEU A 30 -22.59 30.79 -8.12
N HIS A 31 -22.33 29.94 -9.13
CA HIS A 31 -23.38 29.23 -9.86
C HIS A 31 -24.10 28.20 -8.98
N GLY A 32 -23.40 27.54 -8.04
CA GLY A 32 -24.03 26.68 -7.05
C GLY A 32 -25.02 27.44 -6.16
N LYS A 33 -24.70 28.68 -5.76
CA LYS A 33 -25.58 29.50 -4.92
C LYS A 33 -26.77 30.10 -5.69
N GLN A 34 -26.59 30.48 -6.96
CA GLN A 34 -27.68 30.92 -7.84
C GLN A 34 -28.60 29.77 -8.27
N ALA A 35 -28.05 28.58 -8.53
CA ALA A 35 -28.83 27.38 -8.84
C ALA A 35 -29.74 26.95 -7.67
N ILE A 36 -29.25 27.06 -6.44
CA ILE A 36 -30.07 26.79 -5.23
C ILE A 36 -31.21 27.81 -5.09
N HIS A 37 -30.96 29.09 -5.39
CA HIS A 37 -31.99 30.14 -5.32
C HIS A 37 -33.06 30.01 -6.42
N HIS A 38 -32.69 29.53 -7.62
CA HIS A 38 -33.65 29.24 -8.69
C HIS A 38 -34.43 27.94 -8.46
N ALA A 39 -33.79 26.89 -7.94
CA ALA A 39 -34.44 25.62 -7.61
C ALA A 39 -35.53 25.77 -6.52
N GLY A 40 -35.35 26.70 -5.57
CA GLY A 40 -36.36 27.02 -4.56
C GLY A 40 -37.62 27.67 -5.15
N ASN A 41 -37.49 28.49 -6.19
CA ASN A 41 -38.64 29.11 -6.85
C ASN A 41 -39.36 28.11 -7.78
N ASP A 42 -38.65 27.24 -8.49
CA ASP A 42 -39.26 26.26 -9.40
C ASP A 42 -40.00 25.13 -8.65
N LEU A 43 -39.51 24.70 -7.48
CA LEU A 43 -40.24 23.76 -6.62
C LEU A 43 -41.51 24.37 -6.02
N VAL A 44 -41.53 25.67 -5.73
CA VAL A 44 -42.72 26.40 -5.25
C VAL A 44 -43.73 26.60 -6.39
N VAL A 45 -43.26 26.82 -7.63
CA VAL A 45 -44.11 26.89 -8.82
C VAL A 45 -44.72 25.53 -9.19
N LEU A 46 -43.97 24.43 -9.03
CA LEU A 46 -44.46 23.07 -9.25
C LEU A 46 -45.47 22.58 -8.19
N ALA A 47 -45.42 23.13 -6.97
CA ALA A 47 -46.40 22.85 -5.93
C ALA A 47 -47.70 23.67 -6.07
N GLN A 48 -47.71 24.73 -6.88
CA GLN A 48 -48.82 25.68 -7.00
C GLN A 48 -49.57 25.65 -8.33
N SER A 49 -49.09 24.94 -9.36
CA SER A 49 -49.90 24.68 -10.57
C SER A 49 -50.77 23.43 -10.38
N GLY A 50 -51.91 23.62 -9.74
CA GLY A 50 -52.90 22.58 -9.49
C GLY A 50 -53.60 22.04 -10.75
N GLY A 51 -54.19 20.87 -10.59
CA GLY A 51 -55.50 20.51 -11.14
C GLY A 51 -55.63 20.47 -12.67
N GLY A 52 -55.06 19.44 -13.30
CA GLY A 52 -55.40 19.05 -14.66
C GLY A 52 -54.60 17.81 -15.06
N ASP A 53 -55.27 16.75 -15.53
CA ASP A 53 -54.66 15.49 -15.96
C ASP A 53 -53.55 15.74 -16.99
N ILE A 54 -52.30 15.64 -16.56
CA ILE A 54 -51.14 15.65 -17.46
C ILE A 54 -51.19 14.37 -18.28
N SER A 55 -51.43 14.50 -19.59
CA SER A 55 -51.43 13.33 -20.48
C SER A 55 -50.01 12.73 -20.57
N VAL A 56 -49.93 11.41 -20.71
CA VAL A 56 -48.66 10.66 -20.77
C VAL A 56 -47.73 11.19 -21.87
N GLU A 57 -48.29 11.71 -22.97
CA GLU A 57 -47.51 12.27 -24.07
C GLU A 57 -46.92 13.65 -23.75
N GLU A 58 -47.61 14.45 -22.94
CA GLU A 58 -47.10 15.74 -22.48
C GLU A 58 -45.98 15.57 -21.43
N PHE A 59 -46.08 14.54 -20.60
CA PHE A 59 -45.01 14.11 -19.69
C PHE A 59 -43.79 13.58 -20.46
N LYS A 60 -44.03 12.83 -21.55
CA LYS A 60 -42.98 12.27 -22.41
C LYS A 60 -42.26 13.36 -23.21
N GLN A 61 -42.97 14.38 -23.68
CA GLN A 61 -42.36 15.58 -24.29
C GLN A 61 -41.54 16.40 -23.30
N LYS A 62 -42.04 16.56 -22.06
CA LYS A 62 -41.27 17.24 -21.01
C LYS A 62 -40.02 16.45 -20.61
N LEU A 63 -40.06 15.11 -20.60
CA LEU A 63 -38.88 14.27 -20.39
C LEU A 63 -37.85 14.33 -21.53
N GLN A 64 -38.29 14.51 -22.78
CA GLN A 64 -37.38 14.63 -23.93
C GLN A 64 -36.65 15.98 -23.97
N ASN A 65 -37.26 17.03 -23.42
CA ASN A 65 -36.68 18.38 -23.35
C ASN A 65 -35.95 18.67 -22.01
N VAL A 66 -36.02 17.77 -21.03
CA VAL A 66 -35.12 17.83 -19.86
C VAL A 66 -33.77 17.30 -20.31
N GLN A 67 -32.97 18.24 -20.79
CA GLN A 67 -31.53 18.13 -20.94
C GLN A 67 -30.97 17.46 -19.69
N GLN A 68 -30.56 16.20 -19.86
CA GLN A 68 -30.03 15.31 -18.83
C GLN A 68 -29.04 16.10 -17.97
N GLU A 69 -29.48 16.46 -16.77
CA GLU A 69 -28.81 17.46 -15.94
C GLU A 69 -27.33 17.16 -15.81
N GLU A 70 -26.52 18.13 -16.21
CA GLU A 70 -25.07 18.18 -16.00
C GLU A 70 -24.71 18.01 -14.50
N GLN A 71 -25.68 18.21 -13.59
CA GLN A 71 -25.60 17.96 -12.15
C GLN A 71 -25.44 16.47 -11.77
N LEU A 72 -25.93 15.54 -12.60
CA LEU A 72 -25.66 14.11 -12.45
C LEU A 72 -24.30 13.74 -13.03
N GLY A 73 -23.72 14.53 -13.91
CA GLY A 73 -22.44 14.24 -14.59
C GLY A 73 -21.27 14.11 -13.61
N TRP A 74 -21.14 15.05 -12.66
CA TRP A 74 -20.04 15.03 -11.69
C TRP A 74 -20.26 13.98 -10.59
N LEU A 75 -21.49 13.81 -10.08
CA LEU A 75 -21.83 12.76 -9.10
C LEU A 75 -21.67 11.35 -9.69
N THR A 76 -22.13 11.15 -10.92
CA THR A 76 -21.94 9.86 -11.62
C THR A 76 -20.47 9.63 -11.98
N SER A 77 -19.70 10.68 -12.29
CA SER A 77 -18.26 10.56 -12.50
C SER A 77 -17.54 10.19 -11.21
N ILE A 78 -17.83 10.86 -10.09
CA ILE A 78 -17.28 10.50 -8.77
C ILE A 78 -17.67 9.06 -8.40
N GLY A 79 -18.93 8.68 -8.60
CA GLY A 79 -19.40 7.31 -8.37
C GLY A 79 -18.67 6.28 -9.25
N LYS A 80 -18.43 6.59 -10.53
CA LYS A 80 -17.66 5.75 -11.45
C LYS A 80 -16.20 5.63 -11.04
N TYR A 81 -15.55 6.72 -10.61
CA TYR A 81 -14.17 6.68 -10.11
C TYR A 81 -14.08 5.93 -8.79
N PHE A 82 -15.02 6.14 -7.87
CA PHE A 82 -15.10 5.44 -6.60
C PHE A 82 -15.22 3.93 -6.82
N ILE A 83 -16.23 3.47 -7.57
CA ILE A 83 -16.39 2.05 -7.89
C ILE A 83 -15.25 1.52 -8.75
N GLY A 84 -14.70 2.32 -9.67
CA GLY A 84 -13.55 1.94 -10.49
C GLY A 84 -12.32 1.58 -9.64
N ILE A 85 -12.07 2.29 -8.54
CA ILE A 85 -10.98 1.96 -7.60
C ILE A 85 -11.23 0.59 -6.96
N PHE A 86 -12.45 0.30 -6.50
CA PHE A 86 -12.78 -1.01 -5.92
C PHE A 86 -12.73 -2.14 -6.95
N GLN A 87 -13.18 -1.90 -8.17
CA GLN A 87 -13.08 -2.87 -9.26
C GLN A 87 -11.63 -3.18 -9.61
N LYS A 88 -10.76 -2.16 -9.73
CA LYS A 88 -9.32 -2.35 -9.93
C LYS A 88 -8.65 -3.04 -8.75
N GLY A 89 -9.02 -2.71 -7.52
CA GLY A 89 -8.58 -3.43 -6.33
C GLY A 89 -8.99 -4.91 -6.36
N GLY A 90 -10.22 -5.19 -6.80
CA GLY A 90 -10.75 -6.55 -6.98
C GLY A 90 -10.01 -7.35 -8.07
N GLU A 91 -9.71 -6.73 -9.21
CA GLU A 91 -8.90 -7.35 -10.27
C GLU A 91 -7.49 -7.73 -9.76
N VAL A 92 -6.84 -6.84 -8.99
CA VAL A 92 -5.52 -7.11 -8.39
C VAL A 92 -5.61 -8.23 -7.36
N PHE A 93 -6.62 -8.22 -6.49
CA PHE A 93 -6.84 -9.28 -5.50
C PHE A 93 -7.09 -10.64 -6.17
N ALA A 94 -7.93 -10.68 -7.20
CA ALA A 94 -8.17 -11.90 -7.99
C ALA A 94 -6.87 -12.41 -8.64
N GLY A 95 -6.01 -11.50 -9.11
CA GLY A 95 -4.66 -11.82 -9.59
C GLY A 95 -3.77 -12.46 -8.52
N PHE A 96 -3.87 -12.05 -7.25
CA PHE A 96 -3.16 -12.71 -6.15
C PHE A 96 -3.72 -14.10 -5.85
N VAL A 97 -5.05 -14.25 -5.81
CA VAL A 97 -5.72 -15.53 -5.54
C VAL A 97 -5.44 -16.57 -6.63
N THR A 98 -5.37 -16.15 -7.89
CA THR A 98 -5.11 -17.05 -9.02
C THR A 98 -3.62 -17.23 -9.35
N GLY A 99 -2.78 -16.28 -8.96
CA GLY A 99 -1.35 -16.31 -9.27
C GLY A 99 -0.50 -16.72 -8.07
N ILE A 100 -0.16 -15.74 -7.25
CA ILE A 100 0.92 -15.88 -6.28
C ILE A 100 0.51 -16.78 -5.10
N ILE A 101 -0.71 -16.61 -4.57
CA ILE A 101 -1.18 -17.28 -3.34
C ILE A 101 -1.06 -18.81 -3.41
N PRO A 102 -1.55 -19.50 -4.46
CA PRO A 102 -1.41 -20.96 -4.57
C PRO A 102 0.05 -21.42 -4.53
N THR A 103 0.94 -20.67 -5.18
CA THR A 103 2.38 -20.95 -5.19
C THR A 103 2.96 -20.87 -3.79
N LEU A 104 2.53 -19.89 -2.99
CA LEU A 104 3.00 -19.72 -1.60
C LEU A 104 2.52 -20.88 -0.73
N VAL A 105 1.26 -21.32 -0.89
CA VAL A 105 0.71 -22.46 -0.13
C VAL A 105 1.50 -23.74 -0.38
N VAL A 106 1.82 -24.04 -1.64
CA VAL A 106 2.64 -25.22 -1.99
C VAL A 106 4.06 -25.09 -1.44
N LEU A 107 4.67 -23.91 -1.56
CA LEU A 107 6.02 -23.66 -1.05
C LEU A 107 6.08 -23.78 0.48
N MET A 108 5.10 -23.23 1.21
CA MET A 108 4.99 -23.38 2.65
C MET A 108 4.82 -24.85 3.05
N THR A 109 4.00 -25.60 2.32
CA THR A 109 3.80 -27.05 2.56
C THR A 109 5.10 -27.83 2.36
N ALA A 110 5.80 -27.58 1.25
CA ALA A 110 7.08 -28.22 0.95
C ALA A 110 8.14 -27.87 2.01
N PHE A 111 8.16 -26.62 2.46
CA PHE A 111 9.08 -26.16 3.48
C PHE A 111 8.82 -26.83 4.83
N TYR A 112 7.57 -26.91 5.28
CA TYR A 112 7.22 -27.59 6.53
C TYR A 112 7.63 -29.08 6.49
N ALA A 113 7.40 -29.75 5.36
CA ALA A 113 7.86 -31.12 5.17
C ALA A 113 9.40 -31.23 5.24
N LEU A 114 10.13 -30.24 4.70
CA LEU A 114 11.59 -30.20 4.71
C LEU A 114 12.16 -29.96 6.12
N THR A 115 11.55 -29.07 6.90
CA THR A 115 11.95 -28.86 8.30
C THR A 115 11.72 -30.08 9.17
N GLU A 116 10.60 -30.76 8.96
CA GLU A 116 10.28 -31.98 9.70
C GLU A 116 11.23 -33.13 9.30
N LEU A 117 11.65 -33.17 8.02
CA LEU A 117 12.65 -34.12 7.53
C LEU A 117 14.08 -33.84 8.03
N VAL A 118 14.49 -32.57 8.16
CA VAL A 118 15.82 -32.16 8.65
C VAL A 118 15.98 -32.41 10.15
N GLY A 119 14.86 -32.42 10.88
CA GLY A 119 14.81 -32.65 12.32
C GLY A 119 15.11 -31.37 13.12
N GLU A 120 14.23 -31.06 14.08
CA GLU A 120 14.30 -29.86 14.91
C GLU A 120 15.66 -29.73 15.64
N GLU A 121 16.25 -30.84 16.10
CA GLU A 121 17.55 -30.85 16.78
C GLU A 121 18.71 -30.29 15.94
N ARG A 122 18.75 -30.57 14.63
CA ARG A 122 19.83 -30.05 13.78
C ARG A 122 19.69 -28.55 13.55
N VAL A 123 18.45 -28.09 13.43
CA VAL A 123 18.11 -26.66 13.35
C VAL A 123 18.47 -25.95 14.66
N HIS A 124 18.21 -26.59 15.81
CA HIS A 124 18.59 -26.08 17.13
C HIS A 124 20.11 -25.95 17.30
N GLY A 125 20.90 -26.89 16.76
CA GLY A 125 22.36 -26.83 16.80
C GLY A 125 22.92 -25.63 16.02
N ILE A 126 22.37 -25.36 14.84
CA ILE A 126 22.77 -24.23 13.99
C ILE A 126 22.35 -22.90 14.64
N ALA A 127 21.16 -22.80 15.23
CA ALA A 127 20.68 -21.61 15.92
C ALA A 127 21.56 -21.25 17.13
N ARG A 128 21.97 -22.26 17.93
CA ARG A 128 22.87 -22.07 19.09
C ARG A 128 24.27 -21.61 18.65
N GLY A 129 24.77 -22.10 17.52
CA GLY A 129 26.04 -21.68 16.93
C GLY A 129 25.99 -20.27 16.33
N ALA A 130 24.93 -19.95 15.57
CA ALA A 130 24.71 -18.65 14.96
C ALA A 130 24.43 -17.53 15.98
N GLY A 131 23.99 -17.89 17.19
CA GLY A 131 23.81 -16.96 18.30
C GLY A 131 25.10 -16.38 18.88
N ARG A 132 26.30 -16.85 18.53
CA ARG A 132 27.56 -16.37 19.13
C ARG A 132 28.07 -15.02 18.62
N ILE A 133 27.75 -14.65 17.38
CA ILE A 133 28.25 -13.40 16.76
C ILE A 133 27.06 -12.48 16.50
N ALA A 134 27.15 -11.20 16.87
CA ALA A 134 26.07 -10.22 16.69
C ALA A 134 25.60 -10.13 15.21
N LEU A 135 26.54 -10.20 14.26
CA LEU A 135 26.24 -10.23 12.83
C LEU A 135 25.41 -11.46 12.43
N THR A 136 25.79 -12.66 12.88
CA THR A 136 25.00 -13.85 12.54
C THR A 136 23.67 -13.87 13.26
N ARG A 137 23.60 -13.35 14.50
CA ARG A 137 22.38 -13.32 15.31
C ARG A 137 21.31 -12.35 14.81
N TYR A 138 21.69 -11.19 14.27
CA TYR A 138 20.74 -10.14 13.85
C TYR A 138 20.61 -9.97 12.34
N THR A 139 21.41 -10.67 11.55
CA THR A 139 21.31 -10.64 10.09
C THR A 139 21.07 -12.02 9.48
N VAL A 140 21.98 -12.97 9.71
CA VAL A 140 21.87 -14.30 9.09
C VAL A 140 20.72 -15.11 9.68
N LEU A 141 20.60 -15.13 11.02
CA LEU A 141 19.56 -15.91 11.69
C LEU A 141 18.15 -15.38 11.39
N PRO A 142 17.87 -14.07 11.42
CA PRO A 142 16.57 -13.54 10.99
C PRO A 142 16.33 -13.76 9.51
N LEU A 143 17.33 -13.57 8.63
CA LEU A 143 17.20 -13.85 7.20
C LEU A 143 16.76 -15.30 6.94
N LEU A 144 17.45 -16.26 7.55
CA LEU A 144 17.12 -17.68 7.41
C LEU A 144 15.73 -17.95 7.99
N SER A 145 15.45 -17.51 9.22
CA SER A 145 14.16 -17.75 9.87
C SER A 145 13.00 -17.19 9.04
N VAL A 146 13.15 -15.98 8.53
CA VAL A 146 12.13 -15.28 7.72
C VAL A 146 11.96 -15.95 6.36
N PHE A 147 13.06 -16.29 5.67
CA PHE A 147 13.03 -16.92 4.36
C PHE A 147 12.38 -18.31 4.38
N PHE A 148 12.66 -19.05 5.45
CA PHE A 148 12.28 -20.44 5.59
C PHE A 148 10.94 -20.58 6.33
N LEU A 149 10.82 -20.08 7.55
CA LEU A 149 9.61 -20.26 8.35
C LEU A 149 8.49 -19.27 8.06
N THR A 150 8.75 -18.14 7.40
CA THR A 150 7.74 -17.12 7.06
C THR A 150 7.09 -16.47 8.30
N ASN A 151 6.32 -15.40 8.13
CA ASN A 151 5.53 -14.79 9.21
C ASN A 151 4.29 -15.66 9.51
N PRO A 152 3.91 -15.95 10.77
CA PRO A 152 4.54 -15.60 12.06
C PRO A 152 5.53 -16.64 12.60
N MET A 153 5.69 -17.78 11.92
CA MET A 153 6.49 -18.88 12.45
C MET A 153 7.99 -18.55 12.58
N ALA A 154 8.51 -17.59 11.83
CA ALA A 154 9.89 -17.11 11.92
C ALA A 154 10.28 -16.64 13.34
N TYR A 155 9.32 -16.19 14.15
CA TYR A 155 9.58 -15.74 15.53
C TYR A 155 9.89 -16.89 16.48
N THR A 156 9.47 -18.12 16.15
CA THR A 156 9.71 -19.31 16.97
C THR A 156 11.20 -19.63 17.11
N PHE A 157 12.03 -19.24 16.13
CA PHE A 157 13.50 -19.36 16.24
C PHE A 157 14.08 -18.56 17.41
N GLY A 158 13.41 -17.48 17.82
CA GLY A 158 13.81 -16.67 18.97
C GLY A 158 13.76 -17.45 20.27
N SER A 159 12.96 -18.53 20.36
CA SER A 159 12.89 -19.38 21.55
C SER A 159 14.23 -20.08 21.86
N PHE A 160 15.09 -20.28 20.86
CA PHE A 160 16.38 -20.95 20.99
C PHE A 160 17.53 -20.01 21.37
N LEU A 161 17.29 -18.70 21.45
CA LEU A 161 18.27 -17.72 21.87
C LEU A 161 18.21 -17.51 23.39
N GLU A 162 19.33 -17.04 23.96
CA GLU A 162 19.37 -16.57 25.36
C GLU A 162 18.35 -15.43 25.57
N GLU A 163 17.75 -15.34 26.76
CA GLU A 163 16.65 -14.40 27.05
C GLU A 163 17.03 -12.96 26.69
N LYS A 164 18.24 -12.54 27.05
CA LYS A 164 18.80 -11.22 26.70
C LYS A 164 18.83 -10.89 25.21
N HIS A 165 18.75 -11.87 24.32
CA HIS A 165 18.82 -11.67 22.87
C HIS A 165 17.48 -11.83 22.15
N LYS A 166 16.46 -12.39 22.81
CA LYS A 166 15.15 -12.64 22.19
C LYS A 166 14.47 -11.35 21.71
N PRO A 167 14.46 -10.22 22.47
CA PRO A 167 13.82 -8.99 22.01
C PRO A 167 14.47 -8.43 20.74
N ALA A 168 15.81 -8.45 20.69
CA ALA A 168 16.57 -7.97 19.55
C ALA A 168 16.41 -8.85 18.31
N PHE A 169 16.33 -10.18 18.49
CA PHE A 169 16.01 -11.10 17.40
C PHE A 169 14.60 -10.88 16.86
N TYR A 170 13.61 -10.74 17.74
CA TYR A 170 12.23 -10.48 17.36
C TYR A 170 12.12 -9.20 16.53
N ASP A 171 12.72 -8.10 17.00
CA ASP A 171 12.74 -6.82 16.29
C ASP A 171 13.42 -6.92 14.91
N ALA A 172 14.53 -7.66 14.81
CA ALA A 172 15.20 -7.91 13.53
C ALA A 172 14.33 -8.76 12.58
N ALA A 173 13.73 -9.85 13.07
CA ALA A 173 12.89 -10.74 12.27
C ALA A 173 11.62 -10.05 11.77
N VAL A 174 10.86 -9.39 12.65
CA VAL A 174 9.62 -8.67 12.26
C VAL A 174 9.90 -7.51 11.32
N SER A 175 11.07 -6.86 11.44
CA SER A 175 11.47 -5.82 10.50
C SER A 175 11.86 -6.41 9.14
N TYR A 176 12.38 -7.64 9.10
CA TYR A 176 12.86 -8.27 7.87
C TYR A 176 11.80 -9.06 7.09
N VAL A 177 10.59 -9.31 7.62
CA VAL A 177 9.54 -9.98 6.83
C VAL A 177 8.98 -9.11 5.69
N HIS A 178 9.31 -7.82 5.63
CA HIS A 178 8.80 -6.87 4.62
C HIS A 178 9.79 -6.56 3.48
N PRO A 179 11.09 -6.25 3.76
CA PRO A 179 12.08 -5.94 2.74
C PRO A 179 12.24 -6.95 1.59
N PRO A 180 12.23 -8.28 1.84
CA PRO A 180 12.38 -9.28 0.78
C PRO A 180 11.06 -9.61 0.06
N LEU A 181 9.92 -9.01 0.43
CA LEU A 181 8.61 -9.37 -0.15
C LEU A 181 8.54 -9.22 -1.66
N GLY A 182 9.30 -8.26 -2.22
CA GLY A 182 9.34 -8.07 -3.66
C GLY A 182 10.08 -9.13 -4.45
N LEU A 183 10.88 -9.95 -3.76
CA LEU A 183 11.60 -11.09 -4.35
C LEU A 183 10.94 -12.42 -3.94
N PHE A 184 10.49 -12.50 -2.70
CA PHE A 184 10.07 -13.71 -2.03
C PHE A 184 8.71 -13.49 -1.35
N PRO A 185 7.61 -13.54 -2.13
CA PRO A 185 6.27 -13.29 -1.63
C PRO A 185 5.82 -14.26 -0.52
N HIS A 186 6.42 -15.46 -0.46
CA HIS A 186 6.03 -16.52 0.49
C HIS A 186 6.43 -16.22 1.92
N ILE A 187 7.36 -15.29 2.10
CA ILE A 187 7.89 -14.90 3.41
C ILE A 187 6.82 -14.25 4.29
N ASN A 188 5.92 -13.47 3.69
CA ASN A 188 4.85 -12.79 4.41
C ASN A 188 3.62 -12.63 3.50
N PRO A 189 2.95 -13.75 3.17
CA PRO A 189 1.86 -13.77 2.21
C PRO A 189 0.68 -12.89 2.64
N GLY A 190 0.43 -12.82 3.95
CA GLY A 190 -0.67 -12.04 4.53
C GLY A 190 -0.53 -10.53 4.32
N GLU A 191 0.70 -10.02 4.20
CA GLU A 191 0.99 -8.60 4.00
C GLU A 191 1.54 -8.30 2.61
N TYR A 192 1.54 -9.29 1.71
CA TYR A 192 2.05 -9.13 0.35
C TYR A 192 1.36 -7.99 -0.41
N PHE A 193 0.10 -7.69 -0.09
CA PHE A 193 -0.66 -6.59 -0.71
C PHE A 193 0.06 -5.23 -0.60
N VAL A 194 0.87 -4.99 0.42
CA VAL A 194 1.66 -3.76 0.58
C VAL A 194 2.68 -3.62 -0.54
N TRP A 195 3.47 -4.68 -0.77
CA TRP A 195 4.42 -4.70 -1.89
C TRP A 195 3.70 -4.82 -3.24
N GLY A 196 2.64 -5.62 -3.33
CA GLY A 196 1.84 -5.79 -4.53
C GLY A 196 1.28 -4.48 -5.07
N GLY A 197 0.84 -3.58 -4.18
CA GLY A 197 0.43 -2.22 -4.56
C GLY A 197 1.58 -1.39 -5.16
N ILE A 198 2.78 -1.45 -4.54
CA ILE A 198 3.99 -0.81 -5.08
C ILE A 198 4.36 -1.40 -6.45
N LEU A 199 4.28 -2.72 -6.60
CA LEU A 199 4.59 -3.41 -7.86
C LEU A 199 3.68 -2.94 -9.00
N VAL A 200 2.36 -2.86 -8.77
CA VAL A 200 1.41 -2.35 -9.78
C VAL A 200 1.76 -0.92 -10.19
N ALA A 201 2.09 -0.05 -9.23
CA ALA A 201 2.49 1.32 -9.51
C ALA A 201 3.80 1.40 -10.31
N LEU A 202 4.81 0.58 -9.96
CA LEU A 202 6.09 0.54 -10.68
C LEU A 202 5.92 0.02 -12.11
N LEU A 203 5.12 -1.03 -12.31
CA LEU A 203 4.82 -1.55 -13.66
C LEU A 203 4.09 -0.52 -14.53
N GLU A 204 3.21 0.28 -13.95
CA GLU A 204 2.54 1.37 -14.68
C GLU A 204 3.51 2.48 -15.09
N LEU A 205 4.47 2.83 -14.22
CA LEU A 205 5.52 3.79 -14.55
C LEU A 205 6.47 3.27 -15.63
N GLU A 206 6.77 1.97 -15.62
CA GLU A 206 7.56 1.31 -16.66
C GLU A 206 6.84 1.33 -18.02
N LYS A 207 5.54 1.03 -18.04
CA LYS A 207 4.71 1.10 -19.26
C LYS A 207 4.66 2.52 -19.84
N LYS A 208 4.64 3.54 -18.99
CA LYS A 208 4.67 4.96 -19.39
C LYS A 208 6.05 5.45 -19.82
N GLY A 209 7.10 4.62 -19.67
CA GLY A 209 8.48 5.00 -20.00
C GLY A 209 9.08 6.04 -19.06
N VAL A 210 8.45 6.31 -17.90
CA VAL A 210 8.96 7.26 -16.90
C VAL A 210 10.17 6.68 -16.17
N VAL A 211 10.17 5.37 -15.97
CA VAL A 211 11.29 4.63 -15.36
C VAL A 211 11.79 3.53 -16.31
N PRO A 212 13.07 3.12 -16.23
CA PRO A 212 13.62 2.07 -17.07
C PRO A 212 12.88 0.73 -16.91
N ALA A 213 12.88 -0.09 -17.96
CA ALA A 213 12.32 -1.45 -17.87
C ALA A 213 13.03 -2.28 -16.79
N GLY A 214 12.25 -3.03 -15.99
CA GLY A 214 12.79 -3.84 -14.89
C GLY A 214 13.20 -3.03 -13.65
N TYR A 215 12.79 -1.77 -13.55
CA TYR A 215 13.01 -0.95 -12.36
C TYR A 215 12.36 -1.57 -11.12
N HIS A 216 11.19 -2.21 -11.24
CA HIS A 216 10.54 -2.93 -10.14
C HIS A 216 11.44 -4.01 -9.51
N ILE A 217 12.21 -4.75 -10.32
CA ILE A 217 13.17 -5.75 -9.85
C ILE A 217 14.32 -5.07 -9.12
N ARG A 218 14.85 -3.97 -9.67
CA ARG A 218 15.93 -3.21 -9.04
C ARG A 218 15.51 -2.68 -7.66
N VAL A 219 14.31 -2.13 -7.54
CA VAL A 219 13.76 -1.65 -6.27
C VAL A 219 13.58 -2.82 -5.29
N ALA A 220 13.05 -3.96 -5.74
CA ALA A 220 12.91 -5.16 -4.89
C ALA A 220 14.26 -5.64 -4.33
N ILE A 221 15.29 -5.70 -5.16
CA ILE A 221 16.65 -6.10 -4.74
C ILE A 221 17.22 -5.11 -3.72
N TRP A 222 17.15 -3.80 -4.01
CA TRP A 222 17.67 -2.80 -3.07
C TRP A 222 16.90 -2.77 -1.77
N TYR A 223 15.58 -2.95 -1.81
CA TYR A 223 14.77 -3.00 -0.62
C TYR A 223 15.20 -4.17 0.28
N ALA A 224 15.40 -5.36 -0.29
CA ALA A 224 15.90 -6.52 0.45
C ALA A 224 17.30 -6.28 1.06
N ILE A 225 18.24 -5.73 0.29
CA ILE A 225 19.62 -5.46 0.75
C ILE A 225 19.65 -4.41 1.86
N VAL A 226 18.95 -3.29 1.67
CA VAL A 226 18.83 -2.24 2.69
C VAL A 226 18.16 -2.81 3.94
N GLY A 227 17.16 -3.67 3.77
CA GLY A 227 16.54 -4.42 4.85
C GLY A 227 17.56 -5.16 5.72
N LEU A 228 18.51 -5.88 5.11
CA LEU A 228 19.57 -6.60 5.84
C LEU A 228 20.44 -5.66 6.68
N VAL A 229 20.78 -4.49 6.14
CA VAL A 229 21.58 -3.48 6.87
C VAL A 229 20.77 -2.91 8.04
N VAL A 230 19.50 -2.57 7.80
CA VAL A 230 18.62 -1.99 8.82
C VAL A 230 18.40 -2.96 9.98
N ILE A 231 18.16 -4.25 9.71
CA ILE A 231 17.89 -5.23 10.77
C ILE A 231 19.11 -5.49 11.65
N LEU A 232 20.31 -5.41 11.08
CA LEU A 232 21.56 -5.52 11.84
C LEU A 232 21.69 -4.34 12.81
N LEU A 233 21.49 -3.12 12.32
CA LEU A 233 21.56 -1.91 13.14
C LEU A 233 20.49 -1.92 14.23
N LYS A 234 19.26 -2.30 13.86
CA LYS A 234 18.14 -2.44 14.79
C LYS A 234 18.41 -3.50 15.84
N GLY A 235 18.85 -4.70 15.46
CA GLY A 235 19.17 -5.77 16.41
C GLY A 235 20.23 -5.34 17.43
N MET A 236 21.33 -4.72 16.99
CA MET A 236 22.37 -4.22 17.90
C MET A 236 21.86 -3.11 18.82
N LEU A 237 21.03 -2.20 18.30
CA LEU A 237 20.49 -1.09 19.09
C LEU A 237 19.47 -1.60 20.12
N THR A 238 18.57 -2.49 19.70
CA THR A 238 17.53 -3.08 20.54
C THR A 238 18.15 -3.89 21.67
N GLU A 239 19.21 -4.68 21.41
CA GLU A 239 19.94 -5.41 22.47
C GLU A 239 20.47 -4.45 23.54
N ARG A 240 21.07 -3.31 23.14
CA ARG A 240 21.59 -2.30 24.08
C ARG A 240 20.47 -1.64 24.88
N ILE A 241 19.36 -1.28 24.24
CA ILE A 241 18.20 -0.69 24.90
C ILE A 241 17.62 -1.67 25.92
N THR A 242 17.44 -2.93 25.52
CA THR A 242 16.96 -4.01 26.40
C THR A 242 17.86 -4.18 27.63
N ALA A 243 19.18 -4.23 27.45
CA ALA A 243 20.12 -4.35 28.57
C ALA A 243 20.04 -3.17 29.56
N ILE A 244 19.90 -1.94 29.04
CA ILE A 244 19.73 -0.73 29.87
C ILE A 244 18.41 -0.79 30.65
N MET A 245 17.32 -1.21 30.00
CA MET A 245 16.00 -1.33 30.62
C MET A 245 15.99 -2.40 31.72
N ALA A 246 16.55 -3.58 31.45
CA ALA A 246 16.65 -4.67 32.41
C ALA A 246 17.43 -4.25 33.67
N LYS A 247 18.57 -3.57 33.49
CA LYS A 247 19.36 -3.01 34.59
C LYS A 247 18.58 -1.98 35.42
N ARG A 248 17.77 -1.13 34.77
CA ARG A 248 16.94 -0.12 35.46
C ARG A 248 15.78 -0.74 36.23
N GLN A 249 15.27 -1.87 35.77
CA GLN A 249 14.14 -2.58 36.38
C GLN A 249 14.58 -3.66 37.38
N GLY A 250 15.89 -3.92 37.49
CA GLY A 250 16.42 -4.96 38.38
C GLY A 250 16.08 -6.39 37.92
N VAL A 251 15.88 -6.60 36.62
CA VAL A 251 15.57 -7.91 36.02
C VAL A 251 16.84 -8.51 35.42
N GLU A 252 17.14 -9.77 35.74
CA GLU A 252 18.18 -10.54 35.06
C GLU A 252 17.61 -11.24 33.81
N LEU A 253 18.35 -11.18 32.71
CA LEU A 253 18.04 -11.74 31.38
C LEU A 253 19.07 -12.78 30.97
#